data_AF-A0A2V6FRF0-F1
#
_entry.id   AF-A0A2V6FRF0-F1
#
_cell.length_a   1.000
_cell.length_b   1.000
_cell.length_c   1.000
_cell.angle_alpha   90.00
_cell.angle_beta   90.00
_cell.angle_gamma   90.00
#
_symmetry.space_group_name_H-M   'P 1'
#
loop_
_entity.id
_entity.type
_entity.pdbx_description
1 polymer ?
#
loop_
_entity_poly.entity_id
_entity_poly.type
_entity_poly.pdbx_seq_one_letter_code
_entity_poly.pdbx_strand_id
1 'polypeptide(L)'
;MDRCVNKCVPRRTLGGGVDGHERGECMRMLSKQNISEMLSAGLGPLSYRLRTELGGEVWHWNPRGIWSDEAHHCGYWTSSSSITAPITISYGYRLPRRGNTIDQANNDGYSRISDGDEGSFWKSNPYLDSYFTHEDEEAHPQWIVIDLGTRKQLNSIRIQ
;
A
#
# COMPACT_ATOMS: atom_id res chain seq x y z
N MET A 1 38.88 25.97 -6.17
CA MET A 1 39.17 24.53 -6.16
C MET A 1 37.84 23.81 -6.01
N ASP A 2 37.40 23.06 -7.02
CA ASP A 2 36.20 22.24 -6.90
C ASP A 2 36.49 21.06 -5.96
N ARG A 3 35.75 21.00 -4.86
CA ARG A 3 35.80 19.90 -3.90
C ARG A 3 34.63 18.97 -4.17
N CYS A 4 34.93 17.71 -4.46
CA CYS A 4 33.93 16.65 -4.51
C CYS A 4 33.22 16.53 -3.14
N VAL A 5 31.91 16.80 -3.11
CA VAL A 5 31.08 16.70 -1.89
C VAL A 5 30.41 15.33 -1.72
N ASN A 6 30.27 14.56 -2.81
CA ASN A 6 29.69 13.23 -2.79
C ASN A 6 30.19 12.36 -3.96
N LYS A 7 30.23 11.04 -3.74
CA LYS A 7 30.48 10.03 -4.78
C LYS A 7 29.24 9.15 -4.92
N CYS A 8 28.75 8.97 -6.14
CA CYS A 8 27.70 7.99 -6.43
C CYS A 8 28.22 6.93 -7.40
N VAL A 9 27.67 5.72 -7.31
CA VAL A 9 27.86 4.68 -8.32
C VAL A 9 26.51 4.58 -9.05
N PRO A 10 26.34 5.19 -10.23
CA PRO A 10 25.03 5.35 -10.85
C PRO A 10 24.22 4.06 -10.94
N ARG A 11 24.84 2.94 -11.33
CA ARG A 11 24.18 1.60 -11.38
C ARG A 11 23.74 1.04 -10.03
N ARG A 12 24.14 1.63 -8.91
CA ARG A 12 23.70 1.25 -7.55
C ARG A 12 22.77 2.28 -6.94
N THR A 13 22.87 3.54 -7.38
CA THR A 13 22.13 4.67 -6.81
C THR A 13 20.88 5.01 -7.61
N LEU A 14 20.85 4.73 -8.91
CA LEU A 14 19.72 4.96 -9.79
C LEU A 14 19.05 3.62 -10.13
N GLY A 15 17.75 3.56 -9.90
CA GLY A 15 16.93 2.37 -10.11
C GLY A 15 15.60 2.70 -10.77
N GLY A 16 14.85 1.66 -11.08
CA GLY A 16 13.48 1.76 -11.60
C GLY A 16 12.45 1.29 -10.58
N GLY A 17 11.28 1.90 -10.59
CA GLY A 17 10.11 1.42 -9.86
C GLY A 17 9.13 0.72 -10.80
N VAL A 18 8.66 -0.45 -10.42
CA VAL A 18 7.53 -1.14 -11.09
C VAL A 18 6.34 -1.11 -10.14
N ASP A 19 5.21 -0.62 -10.64
CA ASP A 19 3.96 -0.57 -9.88
C ASP A 19 3.03 -1.73 -10.28
N GLY A 20 2.04 -2.02 -9.45
CA GLY A 20 0.95 -2.90 -9.81
C GLY A 20 0.05 -2.26 -10.88
N HIS A 21 -0.37 -3.06 -11.84
CA HIS A 21 -1.26 -2.65 -12.92
C HIS A 21 -2.52 -3.54 -12.97
N GLU A 22 -3.46 -3.13 -13.81
CA GLU A 22 -4.66 -3.91 -14.09
C GLU A 22 -4.32 -5.27 -14.74
N ARG A 23 -5.30 -6.17 -14.71
CA ARG A 23 -5.15 -7.53 -15.23
C ARG A 23 -4.72 -7.51 -16.70
N GLY A 24 -3.57 -8.12 -16.98
CA GLY A 24 -3.04 -8.25 -18.34
C GLY A 24 -2.07 -7.14 -18.76
N GLU A 25 -2.09 -5.98 -18.09
CA GLU A 25 -1.22 -4.85 -18.43
C GLU A 25 0.25 -5.17 -18.22
N CYS A 26 0.60 -5.96 -17.19
CA CYS A 26 1.97 -6.40 -16.96
C CYS A 26 2.55 -7.16 -18.16
N MET A 27 1.77 -7.98 -18.87
CA MET A 27 2.29 -8.70 -20.05
C MET A 27 2.59 -7.76 -21.22
N ARG A 28 1.79 -6.69 -21.37
CA ARG A 28 1.99 -5.66 -22.39
C ARG A 28 3.20 -4.79 -22.03
N MET A 29 3.29 -4.33 -20.78
CA MET A 29 4.36 -3.47 -20.29
C MET A 29 5.70 -4.21 -20.24
N LEU A 30 5.73 -5.45 -19.76
CA LEU A 30 6.94 -6.27 -19.60
C LEU A 30 7.15 -7.21 -20.81
N SER A 31 6.80 -6.74 -22.01
CA SER A 31 7.15 -7.44 -23.25
C SER A 31 8.67 -7.53 -23.41
N LYS A 32 9.16 -8.52 -24.17
CA LYS A 32 10.61 -8.68 -24.43
C LYS A 32 11.23 -7.40 -24.98
N GLN A 33 10.52 -6.71 -25.89
CA GLN A 33 10.99 -5.45 -26.47
C GLN A 33 11.12 -4.37 -25.40
N ASN A 34 10.07 -4.15 -24.59
CA ASN A 34 10.09 -3.12 -23.56
C ASN A 34 11.15 -3.39 -22.49
N ILE A 35 11.35 -4.66 -22.10
CA ILE A 35 12.43 -5.04 -21.18
C ILE A 35 13.80 -4.69 -21.77
N SER A 36 14.02 -4.96 -23.06
CA SER A 36 15.28 -4.60 -23.74
C SER A 36 15.53 -3.09 -23.69
N GLU A 37 14.50 -2.28 -23.93
CA GLU A 37 14.61 -0.81 -23.83
C GLU A 37 14.81 -0.34 -22.38
N MET A 38 14.12 -0.92 -21.41
CA MET A 38 14.34 -0.59 -19.99
C MET A 38 15.78 -0.89 -19.56
N LEU A 39 16.36 -2.00 -20.04
CA LEU A 39 17.75 -2.37 -19.75
C LEU A 39 18.76 -1.41 -20.42
N SER A 40 18.42 -0.82 -21.57
CA SER A 40 19.29 0.14 -22.27
C SER A 40 19.43 1.46 -21.49
N ALA A 41 18.45 1.81 -20.65
CA ALA A 41 18.48 2.99 -19.79
C ALA A 41 19.56 2.95 -18.69
N GLY A 42 20.14 1.79 -18.41
CA GLY A 42 21.26 1.66 -17.46
C GLY A 42 20.88 1.81 -15.98
N LEU A 43 19.58 1.86 -15.66
CA LEU A 43 19.07 1.79 -14.28
C LEU A 43 19.46 0.44 -13.66
N GLY A 44 19.83 0.48 -12.38
CA GLY A 44 20.26 -0.71 -11.66
C GLY A 44 19.12 -1.36 -10.88
N PRO A 45 19.00 -1.12 -9.56
CA PRO A 45 18.01 -1.80 -8.74
C PRO A 45 16.57 -1.59 -9.25
N LEU A 46 15.74 -2.62 -9.13
CA LEU A 46 14.30 -2.52 -9.32
C LEU A 46 13.62 -2.60 -7.97
N SER A 47 12.77 -1.63 -7.67
CA SER A 47 11.80 -1.71 -6.58
C SER A 47 10.44 -2.05 -7.16
N TYR A 48 9.68 -2.85 -6.41
CA TYR A 48 8.31 -3.18 -6.75
C TYR A 48 7.42 -2.89 -5.56
N ARG A 49 6.27 -2.28 -5.82
CA ARG A 49 5.22 -2.06 -4.84
C ARG A 49 3.91 -2.60 -5.38
N LEU A 50 3.08 -3.10 -4.48
CA LEU A 50 1.74 -3.55 -4.82
C LEU A 50 0.75 -2.38 -4.74
N ARG A 51 -0.06 -2.27 -5.78
CA ARG A 51 -1.10 -1.25 -5.91
C ARG A 51 -2.13 -1.28 -4.77
N THR A 52 -2.37 -2.45 -4.17
CA THR A 52 -3.31 -2.62 -3.04
C THR A 52 -2.92 -1.79 -1.82
N GLU A 53 -1.61 -1.60 -1.58
CA GLU A 53 -1.14 -0.74 -0.49
C GLU A 53 -1.50 0.73 -0.74
N LEU A 54 -1.41 1.19 -1.99
CA LEU A 54 -1.82 2.53 -2.40
C LEU A 54 -3.35 2.70 -2.29
N GLY A 55 -4.10 1.64 -2.59
CA GLY A 55 -5.56 1.57 -2.47
C GLY A 55 -6.08 1.62 -1.02
N GLY A 56 -5.24 1.33 -0.03
CA GLY A 56 -5.72 1.02 1.32
C GLY A 56 -6.57 -0.25 1.33
N GLU A 57 -6.08 -1.27 0.62
CA GLU A 57 -6.74 -2.55 0.43
C GLU A 57 -5.98 -3.65 1.16
N VAL A 58 -6.71 -4.63 1.68
CA VAL A 58 -6.09 -5.90 2.07
C VAL A 58 -5.92 -6.71 0.80
N TRP A 59 -4.70 -7.19 0.60
CA TRP A 59 -4.39 -8.01 -0.55
C TRP A 59 -4.59 -9.50 -0.26
N HIS A 60 -4.74 -10.29 -1.32
CA HIS A 60 -4.39 -11.70 -1.29
C HIS A 60 -3.82 -12.12 -2.63
N TRP A 61 -2.86 -13.03 -2.58
CA TRP A 61 -2.05 -13.40 -3.74
C TRP A 61 -2.21 -14.88 -4.07
N ASN A 62 -2.35 -15.75 -3.07
CA ASN A 62 -2.59 -17.15 -3.31
C ASN A 62 -4.09 -17.41 -3.53
N PRO A 63 -4.51 -18.01 -4.66
CA PRO A 63 -5.90 -18.42 -4.83
C PRO A 63 -6.30 -19.55 -3.88
N ARG A 64 -5.34 -20.20 -3.21
CA ARG A 64 -5.59 -21.12 -2.11
C ARG A 64 -5.46 -20.42 -0.77
N GLY A 65 -6.46 -20.62 0.07
CA GLY A 65 -6.55 -19.99 1.38
C GLY A 65 -7.88 -20.31 2.03
N ILE A 66 -8.17 -19.58 3.10
CA ILE A 66 -9.36 -19.79 3.93
C ILE A 66 -9.98 -18.43 4.21
N TRP A 67 -11.31 -18.35 4.15
CA TRP A 67 -12.06 -17.19 4.60
C TRP A 67 -12.33 -17.27 6.10
N SER A 68 -12.32 -16.13 6.80
CA SER A 68 -12.76 -16.08 8.20
C SER A 68 -14.22 -16.50 8.36
N ASP A 69 -15.04 -16.29 7.33
CA ASP A 69 -16.39 -16.85 7.20
C ASP A 69 -16.44 -17.74 5.95
N GLU A 70 -16.02 -19.00 6.11
CA GLU A 70 -15.97 -19.96 5.01
C GLU A 70 -17.36 -20.33 4.47
N ALA A 71 -18.41 -20.27 5.30
CA ALA A 71 -19.77 -20.62 4.88
C ALA A 71 -20.34 -19.64 3.85
N HIS A 72 -19.97 -18.36 3.97
CA HIS A 72 -20.42 -17.30 3.06
C HIS A 72 -19.31 -16.82 2.10
N HIS A 73 -18.12 -17.42 2.17
CA HIS A 73 -16.91 -17.01 1.42
C HIS A 73 -16.62 -15.50 1.55
N CYS A 74 -16.64 -14.98 2.77
CA CYS A 74 -16.46 -13.55 3.03
C CYS A 74 -15.62 -13.27 4.29
N GLY A 75 -15.41 -11.99 4.57
CA GLY A 75 -14.57 -11.53 5.67
C GLY A 75 -13.09 -11.45 5.28
N TYR A 76 -12.19 -11.90 6.17
CA TYR A 76 -10.75 -11.85 5.96
C TYR A 76 -10.25 -13.12 5.25
N TRP A 77 -9.39 -12.94 4.24
CA TRP A 77 -8.71 -14.04 3.55
C TRP A 77 -7.32 -14.32 4.12
N THR A 78 -7.03 -15.58 4.43
CA THR A 78 -5.69 -16.04 4.81
C THR A 78 -5.12 -16.91 3.70
N SER A 79 -4.11 -16.40 2.98
CA SER A 79 -3.45 -17.13 1.90
C SER A 79 -2.62 -18.31 2.41
N SER A 80 -2.70 -19.45 1.73
CA SER A 80 -1.78 -20.57 1.95
C SER A 80 -0.35 -20.16 1.59
N SER A 81 0.63 -20.59 2.38
CA SER A 81 2.05 -20.40 2.06
C SER A 81 2.56 -21.40 1.00
N SER A 82 1.78 -22.42 0.66
CA SER A 82 2.17 -23.43 -0.34
C SER A 82 2.03 -22.87 -1.75
N ILE A 83 3.14 -22.87 -2.51
CA ILE A 83 3.21 -22.42 -3.90
C ILE A 83 3.35 -23.65 -4.80
N THR A 84 2.38 -23.86 -5.70
CA THR A 84 2.44 -24.97 -6.69
C THR A 84 2.53 -24.49 -8.13
N ALA A 85 2.26 -23.21 -8.38
CA ALA A 85 2.38 -22.57 -9.69
C ALA A 85 2.75 -21.09 -9.48
N PRO A 86 3.37 -20.43 -10.48
CA PRO A 86 3.62 -19.00 -10.43
C PRO A 86 2.33 -18.21 -10.19
N ILE A 87 2.39 -17.24 -9.29
CA ILE A 87 1.27 -16.36 -8.96
C ILE A 87 1.51 -15.03 -9.67
N THR A 88 0.62 -14.70 -10.60
CA THR A 88 0.76 -13.54 -11.50
C THR A 88 -0.34 -12.50 -11.28
N ILE A 89 -1.28 -12.77 -10.38
CA ILE A 89 -2.40 -11.90 -10.04
C ILE A 89 -2.51 -11.84 -8.52
N SER A 90 -2.63 -10.63 -7.99
CA SER A 90 -3.08 -10.35 -6.64
C SER A 90 -4.43 -9.67 -6.70
N TYR A 91 -5.24 -9.89 -5.67
CA TYR A 91 -6.54 -9.27 -5.48
C TYR A 91 -6.46 -8.33 -4.29
N GLY A 92 -7.15 -7.21 -4.38
CA GLY A 92 -7.33 -6.26 -3.28
C GLY A 92 -8.82 -6.14 -2.97
N TYR A 93 -9.14 -6.02 -1.68
CA TYR A 93 -10.45 -5.56 -1.25
C TYR A 93 -10.29 -4.38 -0.29
N ARG A 94 -11.17 -3.38 -0.46
CA ARG A 94 -11.12 -2.13 0.30
C ARG A 94 -11.21 -2.40 1.79
N LEU A 95 -10.32 -1.77 2.56
CA LEU A 95 -10.47 -1.73 4.00
C LEU A 95 -11.71 -0.92 4.36
N PRO A 96 -12.69 -1.50 5.09
CA PRO A 96 -13.90 -0.78 5.48
C PRO A 96 -13.63 0.39 6.42
N ARG A 97 -12.44 0.44 7.04
CA ARG A 97 -12.02 1.36 8.10
C ARG A 97 -10.77 2.18 7.74
N ARG A 98 -10.60 2.52 6.45
CA ARG A 98 -9.43 3.22 5.93
C ARG A 98 -9.35 4.70 6.37
N GLY A 99 -8.13 5.24 6.42
CA GLY A 99 -7.87 6.59 6.97
C GLY A 99 -7.44 7.67 5.96
N ASN A 100 -7.23 7.35 4.68
CA ASN A 100 -6.68 8.30 3.71
C ASN A 100 -7.79 9.10 3.01
N THR A 101 -7.61 10.42 2.89
CA THR A 101 -8.56 11.32 2.21
C THR A 101 -8.89 10.88 0.79
N ILE A 102 -7.88 10.44 0.04
CA ILE A 102 -7.99 9.86 -1.32
C ILE A 102 -7.08 8.63 -1.36
N ASP A 103 -7.53 7.51 -1.94
CA ASP A 103 -6.61 6.39 -2.22
C ASP A 103 -5.63 6.75 -3.34
N GLN A 104 -4.39 6.30 -3.24
CA GLN A 104 -3.34 6.62 -4.22
C GLN A 104 -3.28 5.61 -5.37
N ALA A 105 -4.33 4.80 -5.55
CA ALA A 105 -4.42 3.79 -6.60
C ALA A 105 -5.38 4.25 -7.70
N ASN A 106 -6.69 4.15 -7.46
CA ASN A 106 -7.75 4.44 -8.40
C ASN A 106 -8.39 5.81 -8.16
N ASN A 107 -8.08 6.47 -7.04
CA ASN A 107 -8.66 7.75 -6.61
C ASN A 107 -10.21 7.69 -6.49
N ASP A 108 -10.74 6.56 -6.05
CA ASP A 108 -12.18 6.26 -5.96
C ASP A 108 -12.67 5.97 -4.53
N GLY A 109 -11.81 6.14 -3.52
CA GLY A 109 -12.13 5.98 -2.10
C GLY A 109 -11.74 7.17 -1.23
N TYR A 110 -12.51 7.40 -0.16
CA TYR A 110 -12.32 8.49 0.81
C TYR A 110 -12.10 8.00 2.25
N SER A 111 -11.59 8.88 3.13
CA SER A 111 -11.30 8.54 4.54
C SER A 111 -12.57 8.31 5.34
N ARG A 112 -12.59 7.27 6.18
CA ARG A 112 -13.69 7.03 7.13
C ARG A 112 -13.67 7.96 8.34
N ILE A 113 -12.61 8.77 8.50
CA ILE A 113 -12.52 9.79 9.56
C ILE A 113 -13.47 10.96 9.26
N SER A 114 -13.70 11.25 7.98
CA SER A 114 -14.36 12.48 7.53
C SER A 114 -15.39 12.23 6.44
N ASP A 115 -16.03 11.05 6.43
CA ASP A 115 -17.03 10.70 5.42
C ASP A 115 -18.46 11.11 5.75
N GLY A 116 -18.66 11.67 6.95
CA GLY A 116 -19.96 12.15 7.41
C GLY A 116 -20.90 11.04 7.90
N ASP A 117 -20.43 9.80 8.01
CA ASP A 117 -21.19 8.67 8.57
C ASP A 117 -20.71 8.36 10.00
N GLU A 118 -21.53 8.68 11.00
CA GLU A 118 -21.21 8.40 12.42
C GLU A 118 -21.22 6.89 12.75
N GLY A 119 -21.75 6.03 11.87
CA GLY A 119 -21.65 4.57 12.01
C GLY A 119 -20.34 4.00 11.46
N SER A 120 -19.56 4.81 10.74
CA SER A 120 -18.27 4.46 10.19
C SER A 120 -17.14 4.87 11.14
N PHE A 121 -15.99 4.21 11.04
CA PHE A 121 -14.82 4.58 11.81
C PHE A 121 -13.53 4.21 11.10
N TRP A 122 -12.48 4.97 11.40
CA TRP A 122 -11.11 4.61 11.02
C TRP A 122 -10.51 3.66 12.03
N LYS A 123 -9.74 2.69 11.54
CA LYS A 123 -8.86 1.86 12.36
C LYS A 123 -7.43 2.01 11.85
N SER A 124 -6.52 2.24 12.78
CA SER A 124 -5.10 2.33 12.51
C SER A 124 -4.46 0.95 12.26
N ASN A 125 -3.14 0.88 12.05
CA ASN A 125 -2.47 -0.38 11.72
C ASN A 125 -2.53 -1.34 12.92
N PRO A 126 -3.26 -2.48 12.83
CA PRO A 126 -3.39 -3.40 13.96
C PRO A 126 -2.08 -4.10 14.32
N TYR A 127 -1.09 -4.12 13.43
CA TYR A 127 0.20 -4.78 13.68
C TYR A 127 1.17 -3.95 14.52
N LEU A 128 0.77 -2.74 14.94
CA LEU A 128 1.51 -1.93 15.90
C LEU A 128 1.12 -2.23 17.35
N ASP A 129 0.10 -3.06 17.57
CA ASP A 129 -0.32 -3.51 18.89
C ASP A 129 0.74 -4.40 19.54
N SER A 130 0.93 -4.26 20.84
CA SER A 130 1.88 -5.01 21.67
C SER A 130 1.73 -6.53 21.53
N TYR A 131 0.54 -7.03 21.18
CA TYR A 131 0.32 -8.44 20.84
C TYR A 131 1.21 -8.91 19.68
N PHE A 132 1.44 -8.06 18.68
CA PHE A 132 2.27 -8.38 17.50
C PHE A 132 3.71 -7.90 17.60
N THR A 133 3.95 -6.77 18.25
CA THR A 133 5.30 -6.16 18.31
C THR A 133 6.12 -6.64 19.51
N HIS A 134 5.45 -7.11 20.57
CA HIS A 134 6.05 -7.39 21.87
C HIS A 134 6.72 -6.17 22.54
N GLU A 135 6.38 -4.96 22.08
CA GLU A 135 6.83 -3.68 22.64
C GLU A 135 5.69 -3.01 23.42
N ASP A 136 6.01 -2.00 24.21
CA ASP A 136 5.00 -1.18 24.90
C ASP A 136 4.21 -0.35 23.86
N GLU A 137 2.91 -0.16 24.09
CA GLU A 137 2.05 0.68 23.24
C GLU A 137 2.60 2.12 23.10
N GLU A 138 3.26 2.64 24.14
CA GLU A 138 3.89 3.96 24.11
C GLU A 138 5.04 4.06 23.08
N ALA A 139 5.64 2.93 22.68
CA ALA A 139 6.68 2.90 21.65
C ALA A 139 6.12 3.12 20.23
N HIS A 140 4.79 3.04 20.06
CA HIS A 140 4.13 3.10 18.75
C HIS A 140 3.03 4.17 18.69
N PRO A 141 3.35 5.46 18.91
CA PRO A 141 2.36 6.52 18.84
C PRO A 141 1.77 6.64 17.44
N GLN A 142 0.45 6.80 17.36
CA GLN A 142 -0.29 6.86 16.11
C GLN A 142 -0.91 8.25 15.94
N TRP A 143 -0.91 8.74 14.70
CA TRP A 143 -1.22 10.14 14.40
C TRP A 143 -2.29 10.24 13.33
N ILE A 144 -3.17 11.23 13.48
CA ILE A 144 -4.06 11.70 12.42
C ILE A 144 -3.55 13.08 12.01
N VAL A 145 -3.36 13.27 10.70
CA VAL A 145 -2.99 14.55 10.12
C VAL A 145 -4.17 15.09 9.35
N ILE A 146 -4.62 16.30 9.69
CA ILE A 146 -5.71 16.99 9.02
C ILE A 146 -5.14 18.22 8.34
N ASP A 147 -5.22 18.27 7.01
CA ASP A 147 -4.93 19.46 6.23
C ASP A 147 -6.22 20.24 5.97
N LEU A 148 -6.27 21.50 6.43
CA LEU A 148 -7.41 22.40 6.26
C LEU A 148 -7.34 23.21 4.95
N GLY A 149 -6.29 23.03 4.14
CA GLY A 149 -6.01 23.69 2.87
C GLY A 149 -5.64 25.18 2.99
N THR A 150 -6.04 25.84 4.08
CA THR A 150 -5.75 27.24 4.39
C THR A 150 -5.61 27.42 5.90
N ARG A 151 -4.99 28.52 6.34
CA ARG A 151 -4.92 28.86 7.77
C ARG A 151 -6.33 29.10 8.32
N LYS A 152 -6.72 28.32 9.33
CA LYS A 152 -7.97 28.50 10.09
C LYS A 152 -7.66 28.78 11.56
N GLN A 153 -8.49 29.58 12.22
CA GLN A 153 -8.50 29.63 13.69
C GLN A 153 -9.33 28.43 14.17
N LEU A 154 -8.72 27.58 14.97
CA LEU A 154 -9.36 26.40 15.56
C LEU A 154 -9.56 26.66 17.05
N ASN A 155 -10.75 26.36 17.56
CA ASN A 155 -11.08 26.47 18.98
C ASN A 155 -11.49 25.14 19.62
N SER A 156 -11.83 24.12 18.84
CA SER A 156 -12.14 22.77 19.33
C SER A 156 -11.91 21.70 18.26
N ILE A 157 -11.79 20.46 18.73
CA ILE A 157 -11.85 19.23 17.92
C ILE A 157 -12.81 18.27 18.62
N ARG A 158 -13.61 17.54 17.86
CA ARG A 158 -14.50 16.48 18.36
C ARG A 158 -14.02 15.14 17.79
N ILE A 159 -13.79 14.17 18.67
CA ILE A 159 -13.54 12.77 18.34
C ILE A 159 -14.71 11.99 18.92
N GLN A 160 -15.36 11.16 18.10
CA GLN A 160 -16.49 10.30 18.48
C GLN A 160 -16.03 8.85 18.52
#